data_AF-A0A8J5T9P3-F1
#
_entry.id   AF-A0A8J5T9P3-F1
#
_cell.length_a   1.000
_cell.length_b   1.000
_cell.length_c   1.000
_cell.angle_alpha   90.00
_cell.angle_beta   90.00
_cell.angle_gamma   90.00
#
_symmetry.space_group_name_H-M   'P 1'
#
loop_
_entity.id
_entity.type
_entity.pdbx_description
1 polymer ?
#
loop_
_entity_poly.entity_id
_entity_poly.type
_entity_poly.pdbx_seq_one_letter_code
_entity_poly.pdbx_strand_id
1 'polypeptide(L)'
;MFEMYIYTMGDKAYAIEIATLSDPGNVYFGSKVISNADCTQRHQKGLDVVLGAESVADERESDGALATILDVLKRIHTIFFDLAVENALSSQDVRQVIKRVRQEVLQGCN
;
A
#
# COMPACT_ATOMS: atom_id res chain seq x y z
N MET A 1 -4.04 7.95 6.62
CA MET A 1 -2.67 7.61 6.20
C MET A 1 -2.59 6.10 6.00
N PHE A 2 -1.65 5.60 5.19
CA PHE A 2 -1.49 4.16 4.97
C PHE A 2 -0.53 3.54 5.99
N GLU A 3 -0.65 2.22 6.13
CA GLU A 3 0.26 1.38 6.86
C GLU A 3 1.16 0.62 5.87
N MET A 4 2.48 0.65 6.08
CA MET A 4 3.44 0.13 5.12
C MET A 4 3.96 -1.26 5.51
N TYR A 5 4.09 -2.13 4.52
CA TYR A 5 4.62 -3.49 4.62
C TYR A 5 5.65 -3.73 3.52
N ILE A 6 6.74 -4.43 3.84
CA ILE A 6 7.60 -5.03 2.83
C ILE A 6 7.12 -6.46 2.61
N TYR A 7 6.68 -6.77 1.38
CA TYR A 7 6.41 -8.14 0.98
C TYR A 7 7.26 -8.49 -0.25
N THR A 8 8.27 -9.34 -0.05
CA THR A 8 9.20 -9.79 -1.09
C THR A 8 9.20 -11.31 -1.28
N MET A 9 9.58 -11.75 -2.50
CA MET A 9 9.87 -13.15 -2.80
C MET A 9 11.33 -13.53 -2.52
N GLY A 10 12.13 -12.58 -2.02
CA GLY A 10 13.46 -12.86 -1.49
C GLY A 10 13.41 -13.63 -0.17
N ASP A 11 14.56 -14.12 0.26
CA ASP A 11 14.70 -14.70 1.59
C ASP A 11 14.57 -13.62 2.69
N LYS A 12 14.49 -14.07 3.94
CA LYS A 12 14.29 -13.20 5.09
C LYS A 12 15.50 -12.29 5.35
N ALA A 13 16.72 -12.75 5.10
CA ALA A 13 17.92 -11.94 5.30
C ALA A 13 17.93 -10.76 4.32
N TYR A 14 17.67 -11.02 3.04
CA TYR A 14 17.48 -10.00 2.02
C TYR A 14 16.39 -9.00 2.40
N ALA A 15 15.24 -9.48 2.87
CA ALA A 15 14.13 -8.61 3.24
C ALA A 15 14.47 -7.66 4.41
N ILE A 16 15.20 -8.15 5.41
CA ILE A 16 15.65 -7.36 6.57
C ILE A 16 16.69 -6.33 6.16
N GLU A 17 17.66 -6.69 5.32
CA GLU A 17 18.68 -5.76 4.83
C GLU A 17 18.03 -4.61 4.04
N ILE A 18 17.08 -4.91 3.16
CA ILE A 18 16.34 -3.88 2.41
C ILE A 18 15.51 -2.99 3.34
N ALA A 19 14.86 -3.55 4.36
CA ALA A 19 14.13 -2.77 5.36
C ALA A 19 15.06 -1.81 6.11
N THR A 20 16.21 -2.32 6.56
CA THR A 20 17.22 -1.54 7.30
C THR A 20 17.82 -0.41 6.44
N LEU A 21 18.08 -0.69 5.17
CA LEU A 21 18.59 0.30 4.21
C LEU A 21 17.55 1.40 3.93
N SER A 22 16.28 1.02 3.78
CA SER A 22 15.22 1.94 3.34
C SER A 22 14.61 2.73 4.49
N ASP A 23 14.63 2.19 5.70
CA ASP A 23 14.07 2.79 6.91
C ASP A 23 15.01 2.55 8.11
N PRO A 24 16.18 3.23 8.16
CA PRO A 24 17.14 3.04 9.24
C PRO A 24 16.59 3.40 10.62
N GLY A 25 15.59 4.29 10.67
CA GLY A 25 14.88 4.68 11.89
C GLY A 25 13.80 3.69 12.33
N ASN A 26 13.52 2.67 11.51
CA ASN A 26 12.47 1.68 11.74
C ASN A 26 11.09 2.30 12.03
N VAL A 27 10.78 3.41 11.34
CA VAL A 27 9.56 4.20 11.55
C VAL A 27 8.41 3.65 10.71
N TYR A 28 8.67 3.20 9.49
CA TYR A 28 7.65 2.78 8.52
C TYR A 28 7.36 1.30 8.55
N PHE A 29 8.41 0.46 8.55
CA PHE A 29 8.25 -0.97 8.32
C PHE A 29 8.23 -1.77 9.62
N GLY A 30 8.85 -1.33 10.71
CA GLY A 30 8.77 -2.04 11.99
C GLY A 30 9.05 -3.54 11.85
N SER A 31 8.15 -4.37 12.38
CA SER A 31 8.14 -5.83 12.20
C SER A 31 7.34 -6.32 10.97
N LYS A 32 6.87 -5.41 10.12
CA LYS A 32 5.96 -5.63 8.98
C LYS A 32 6.70 -6.03 7.71
N VAL A 33 7.57 -7.03 7.85
CA VAL A 33 8.42 -7.57 6.77
C VAL A 33 8.05 -9.04 6.54
N ILE A 34 7.58 -9.33 5.32
CA ILE A 34 7.12 -10.63 4.85
C ILE A 34 8.05 -11.10 3.72
N SER A 35 8.68 -12.25 3.93
CA SER A 35 9.59 -12.89 2.98
C SER A 35 8.94 -14.08 2.28
N ASN A 36 9.66 -14.70 1.35
CA ASN A 36 9.19 -15.92 0.70
C ASN A 36 8.96 -17.08 1.67
N ALA A 37 9.69 -17.13 2.79
CA ALA A 37 9.54 -18.17 3.80
C ALA A 37 8.21 -18.05 4.57
N ASP A 38 7.58 -16.87 4.53
CA ASP A 38 6.33 -16.57 5.23
C ASP A 38 5.10 -16.82 4.33
N CYS A 39 5.30 -17.10 3.02
CA CYS A 39 4.23 -17.34 2.06
C CYS A 39 3.49 -18.66 2.33
N THR A 40 2.16 -18.62 2.33
CA THR A 40 1.28 -19.81 2.43
C THR A 40 1.21 -20.60 1.12
N GLN A 41 1.42 -19.94 -0.01
CA GLN A 41 1.41 -20.55 -1.35
C GLN A 41 2.73 -20.29 -2.06
N ARG A 42 3.32 -21.36 -2.61
CA ARG A 42 4.63 -21.28 -3.26
C ARG A 42 4.55 -20.40 -4.51
N HIS A 43 5.45 -19.42 -4.60
CA HIS A 43 5.55 -18.47 -5.71
C HIS A 43 4.33 -17.54 -5.88
N GLN A 44 3.49 -17.37 -4.86
CA GLN A 44 2.35 -16.46 -4.91
C GLN A 44 2.32 -15.54 -3.70
N LYS A 45 1.88 -14.30 -3.92
CA LYS A 45 1.63 -13.34 -2.85
C LYS A 45 0.16 -13.34 -2.49
N GLY A 46 -0.14 -13.64 -1.23
CA GLY A 46 -1.49 -13.59 -0.67
C GLY A 46 -1.62 -12.46 0.36
N LEU A 47 -2.83 -11.92 0.52
CA LEU A 47 -3.12 -10.93 1.57
C LEU A 47 -3.37 -11.58 2.95
N ASP A 48 -3.40 -12.91 3.01
CA ASP A 48 -3.63 -13.73 4.20
C ASP A 48 -2.51 -13.64 5.24
N VAL A 49 -1.33 -13.18 4.85
CA VAL A 49 -0.14 -13.04 5.70
C VAL A 49 0.07 -11.62 6.23
N VAL A 50 -0.79 -10.65 5.87
CA VAL A 50 -0.66 -9.24 6.27
C VAL A 50 -1.56 -8.97 7.49
N LEU A 51 -0.96 -8.70 8.65
CA LEU A 51 -1.67 -8.44 9.92
C LEU A 51 -1.70 -6.95 10.26
N GLY A 52 -2.82 -6.26 9.99
CA GLY A 52 -2.90 -4.78 10.12
C GLY A 52 -2.72 -4.22 11.54
N ALA A 53 -1.79 -3.27 11.72
CA ALA A 53 -1.72 -2.29 12.81
C ALA A 53 -0.70 -1.12 12.58
N GLU A 54 -1.25 0.11 12.57
CA GLU A 54 -0.67 1.42 12.92
C GLU A 54 0.28 2.17 11.94
N SER A 55 0.06 3.49 11.87
CA SER A 55 0.35 4.42 10.76
C SER A 55 1.60 5.28 10.89
N VAL A 56 2.23 5.66 9.77
CA VAL A 56 3.21 6.78 9.66
C VAL A 56 3.05 7.49 8.30
N ALA A 57 3.24 8.82 8.31
CA ALA A 57 3.22 9.75 7.16
C ALA A 57 4.54 9.72 6.35
N ASP A 58 4.47 9.91 5.02
CA ASP A 58 5.65 9.98 4.12
C ASP A 58 5.92 11.39 3.58
N GLU A 59 7.20 11.67 3.37
CA GLU A 59 7.86 12.93 3.02
C GLU A 59 7.92 13.19 1.50
N ARG A 60 8.51 14.34 1.15
CA ARG A 60 8.44 15.04 -0.14
C ARG A 60 9.48 14.56 -1.15
N GLU A 61 9.11 14.50 -2.43
CA GLU A 61 9.91 15.07 -3.52
C GLU A 61 9.04 15.33 -4.77
N SER A 62 9.37 16.40 -5.51
CA SER A 62 8.63 16.96 -6.64
C SER A 62 8.76 16.14 -7.92
N ASP A 63 7.62 15.91 -8.58
CA ASP A 63 7.45 15.46 -9.98
C ASP A 63 8.23 14.18 -10.39
N GLY A 64 7.64 13.02 -10.09
CA GLY A 64 8.16 11.71 -10.46
C GLY A 64 7.12 10.60 -10.25
N ALA A 65 7.40 9.37 -10.71
CA ALA A 65 6.45 8.26 -10.63
C ALA A 65 5.93 8.00 -9.21
N LEU A 66 6.78 8.15 -8.19
CA LEU A 66 6.40 8.01 -6.78
C LEU A 66 5.46 9.14 -6.31
N ALA A 67 5.65 10.39 -6.79
CA ALA A 67 4.75 11.49 -6.49
C ALA A 67 3.36 11.24 -7.09
N THR A 68 3.29 10.76 -8.34
CA THR A 68 2.02 10.37 -8.98
C THR A 68 1.34 9.23 -8.21
N ILE A 69 2.09 8.22 -7.78
CA ILE A 69 1.57 7.13 -6.96
C ILE A 69 1.03 7.67 -5.64
N LEU A 70 1.75 8.58 -4.97
CA LEU A 70 1.34 9.18 -3.72
C LEU A 70 0.03 9.98 -3.86
N ASP A 71 -0.12 10.76 -4.92
CA ASP A 71 -1.35 11.52 -5.19
C ASP A 71 -2.55 10.60 -5.43
N VAL A 72 -2.35 9.53 -6.21
CA VAL A 72 -3.39 8.51 -6.45
C VAL A 72 -3.76 7.81 -5.14
N LEU A 73 -2.78 7.43 -4.32
CA LEU A 73 -3.02 6.78 -3.02
C LEU A 73 -3.78 7.71 -2.06
N LYS A 74 -3.39 9.00 -1.95
CA LYS A 74 -4.12 10.00 -1.15
C LYS A 74 -5.56 10.18 -1.62
N ARG A 75 -5.78 10.17 -2.93
CA ARG A 75 -7.13 10.25 -3.51
C ARG A 75 -7.99 9.03 -3.18
N ILE A 76 -7.45 7.83 -3.30
CA ILE A 76 -8.13 6.58 -2.90
C ILE A 76 -8.47 6.63 -1.41
N HIS A 77 -7.51 7.01 -0.57
CA HIS A 77 -7.74 7.13 0.88
C HIS A 77 -8.86 8.11 1.19
N THR A 78 -8.84 9.29 0.56
CA THR A 78 -9.88 10.31 0.74
C THR A 78 -11.24 9.73 0.35
N ILE A 79 -11.40 9.20 -0.86
CA ILE A 79 -12.67 8.63 -1.33
C ILE A 79 -13.17 7.49 -0.42
N PHE A 80 -12.26 6.65 0.10
CA PHE A 80 -12.62 5.53 0.96
C PHE A 80 -13.09 5.96 2.35
N PHE A 81 -12.45 6.97 2.95
CA PHE A 81 -12.72 7.42 4.32
C PHE A 81 -13.59 8.69 4.40
N ASP A 82 -13.89 9.36 3.30
CA ASP A 82 -14.70 10.58 3.28
C ASP A 82 -16.18 10.25 3.54
N LEU A 83 -16.65 10.69 4.70
CA LEU A 83 -17.94 10.38 5.31
C LEU A 83 -19.10 11.26 4.76
N ALA A 84 -18.82 12.18 3.84
CA ALA A 84 -19.78 13.18 3.35
C ALA A 84 -20.81 12.65 2.35
N VAL A 85 -20.72 11.38 1.95
CA VAL A 85 -21.74 10.73 1.12
C VAL A 85 -22.53 9.78 1.99
N GLU A 86 -23.77 10.15 2.34
CA GLU A 86 -24.81 9.19 2.71
C GLU A 86 -25.04 8.23 1.55
N ASN A 87 -24.20 7.20 1.43
CA ASN A 87 -24.53 6.02 0.66
C ASN A 87 -24.10 4.81 1.46
N ALA A 88 -25.01 3.86 1.51
CA ALA A 88 -24.99 2.68 2.35
C ALA A 88 -23.61 2.00 2.40
N LEU A 89 -23.36 1.40 3.55
CA LEU A 89 -22.19 0.63 4.02
C LEU A 89 -21.52 -0.35 3.01
N SER A 90 -22.03 -0.49 1.78
CA SER A 90 -21.41 -1.24 0.66
C SER A 90 -20.33 -0.45 -0.09
N SER A 91 -20.19 0.87 0.14
CA SER A 91 -19.19 1.75 -0.50
C SER A 91 -17.77 1.64 0.10
N GLN A 92 -17.55 0.83 1.14
CA GLN A 92 -16.28 0.70 1.87
C GLN A 92 -15.41 -0.46 1.38
N ASP A 93 -15.52 -0.84 0.11
CA ASP A 93 -14.61 -1.80 -0.51
C ASP A 93 -13.54 -1.06 -1.32
N VAL A 94 -12.28 -1.11 -0.85
CA VAL A 94 -11.15 -0.43 -1.49
C VAL A 94 -10.95 -0.93 -2.94
N ARG A 95 -11.38 -2.16 -3.26
CA ARG A 95 -11.32 -2.71 -4.63
C ARG A 95 -12.21 -1.92 -5.58
N GLN A 96 -13.39 -1.49 -5.13
CA GLN A 96 -14.30 -0.67 -5.94
C GLN A 96 -13.77 0.74 -6.14
N VAL A 97 -13.20 1.33 -5.08
CA VAL A 97 -12.56 2.65 -5.14
C VAL A 97 -11.38 2.65 -6.11
N ILE A 98 -10.48 1.66 -6.02
CA ILE A 98 -9.35 1.51 -6.94
C ILE A 98 -9.84 1.34 -8.38
N LYS A 99 -10.86 0.51 -8.61
CA LYS A 99 -11.41 0.31 -9.96
C LYS A 99 -11.93 1.61 -10.57
N ARG A 100 -12.65 2.41 -9.78
CA ARG A 100 -13.15 3.74 -10.19
C ARG A 100 -12.00 4.70 -10.49
N VAL A 101 -11.06 4.88 -9.55
CA VAL A 101 -9.93 5.81 -9.73
C VAL A 101 -9.09 5.42 -10.95
N ARG A 102 -8.87 4.13 -11.18
CA ARG A 102 -8.15 3.63 -12.37
C ARG A 102 -8.85 4.01 -13.67
N GLN A 103 -10.18 3.91 -13.74
CA GLN A 103 -10.94 4.29 -14.94
C GLN A 103 -10.81 5.78 -15.24
N GLU A 104 -10.82 6.62 -14.22
CA GLU A 104 -10.66 8.07 -14.35
C GLU A 104 -9.24 8.45 -14.78
N VAL A 105 -8.21 7.80 -14.22
CA VAL A 105 -6.80 8.04 -14.58
C VAL A 105 -6.49 7.63 -16.02
N LEU A 106 -7.06 6.51 -16.50
CA LEU A 106 -6.84 5.99 -17.84
C LEU A 106 -7.84 6.53 -18.88
N GLN A 107 -8.70 7.48 -18.49
CA GLN A 107 -9.71 8.02 -19.38
C GLN A 107 -9.04 8.73 -20.58
N GLY A 108 -9.33 8.25 -21.79
CA GLY A 108 -8.79 8.82 -23.03
C GLY A 108 -7.48 8.17 -23.52
N CYS A 109 -6.96 7.17 -22.82
CA CYS A 109 -5.93 6.29 -23.36
C CYS A 109 -6.60 5.25 -24.29
N ASN A 110 -6.27 5.27 -25.59
CA ASN A 110 -6.68 4.29 -26.60
C ASN A 110 -5.57 3.25 -26.84
#